data_AF-A0A918CWS4-F1
#
_entry.id   AF-A0A918CWS4-F1
#
_cell.length_a   1.000
_cell.length_b   1.000
_cell.length_c   1.000
_cell.angle_alpha   90.00
_cell.angle_beta   90.00
_cell.angle_gamma   90.00
#
_symmetry.space_group_name_H-M   'P 1'
#
loop_
_entity.id
_entity.type
_entity.pdbx_description
1 polymer ?
#
loop_
_entity_poly.entity_id
_entity_poly.type
_entity_poly.pdbx_seq_one_letter_code
_entity_poly.pdbx_strand_id
1 'polypeptide(L)' 'MSGRPLLRSEITAHRSHQHLVGQRDRLVRIHGEDLGAFYFLVMLIQTLGKKALKKGDVQKLRAIAHDLNAVYAKHTQ' A
#
# COMPACT_ATOMS: atom_id res chain seq x y z
N MET A 1 -27.25 -3.56 11.51
CA MET A 1 -26.35 -3.06 10.46
C MET A 1 -27.19 -2.20 9.52
N SER A 2 -26.89 -0.90 9.39
CA SER A 2 -27.72 0.02 8.59
C SER A 2 -27.80 -0.46 7.14
N GLY A 3 -28.96 -0.95 6.72
CA GLY A 3 -29.24 -1.50 5.39
C GLY A 3 -29.32 -0.44 4.28
N ARG A 4 -28.60 0.68 4.41
CA ARG A 4 -28.54 1.69 3.36
C ARG A 4 -27.69 1.17 2.20
N PRO A 5 -28.11 1.37 0.94
CA PRO A 5 -27.26 1.07 -0.21
C PRO A 5 -25.94 1.82 -0.11
N LEU A 6 -24.83 1.14 -0.43
CA LEU A 6 -23.51 1.76 -0.45
C LEU A 6 -23.45 2.85 -1.51
N LEU A 7 -22.83 3.99 -1.18
CA LEU A 7 -22.50 5.04 -2.13
C LEU A 7 -21.46 4.52 -3.13
N ARG A 8 -21.45 5.08 -4.35
CA ARG A 8 -20.46 4.70 -5.38
C ARG A 8 -19.01 4.84 -4.91
N SER A 9 -18.73 5.85 -4.07
CA SER A 9 -17.42 6.05 -3.43
C SER A 9 -17.06 4.92 -2.48
N GLU A 10 -18.01 4.46 -1.66
CA GLU A 10 -17.85 3.35 -0.70
C GLU A 10 -17.63 2.03 -1.44
N ILE A 11 -18.38 1.77 -2.52
CA ILE A 11 -18.18 0.59 -3.38
C ILE A 11 -16.78 0.62 -4.01
N THR A 12 -16.35 1.77 -4.52
CA THR A 12 -15.01 1.91 -5.12
C THR A 12 -13.91 1.68 -4.10
N ALA A 13 -14.04 2.25 -2.91
CA ALA A 13 -13.09 2.06 -1.82
C ALA A 13 -13.03 0.58 -1.40
N HIS A 14 -14.18 -0.08 -1.28
CA HIS A 14 -14.25 -1.50 -0.95
C HIS A 14 -13.58 -2.38 -2.01
N ARG A 15 -13.84 -2.14 -3.30
CA ARG A 15 -13.19 -2.85 -4.41
C ARG A 15 -11.68 -2.62 -4.43
N SER A 16 -11.24 -1.38 -4.21
CA SER A 16 -9.82 -1.05 -4.13
C SER A 16 -9.15 -1.79 -2.97
N HIS A 17 -9.81 -1.85 -1.81
CA HIS A 17 -9.31 -2.60 -0.66
C HIS A 17 -9.21 -4.10 -0.97
N GLN A 18 -10.27 -4.71 -1.53
CA GLN A 18 -10.25 -6.12 -1.94
C GLN A 18 -9.14 -6.43 -2.94
N HIS A 19 -8.91 -5.52 -3.90
CA HIS A 19 -7.82 -5.65 -4.86
C HIS A 19 -6.44 -5.67 -4.18
N LEU A 20 -6.20 -4.76 -3.23
CA LEU A 20 -4.94 -4.70 -2.49
C LEU A 20 -4.73 -5.95 -1.62
N VAL A 21 -5.78 -6.44 -0.95
CA VAL A 21 -5.72 -7.69 -0.18
C VAL A 21 -5.38 -8.86 -1.10
N GLY A 22 -6.03 -8.99 -2.26
CA GLY A 22 -5.72 -10.04 -3.23
C GLY A 22 -4.28 -9.98 -3.76
N GLN A 23 -3.73 -8.77 -3.95
CA GLN A 23 -2.32 -8.60 -4.33
C GLN A 23 -1.36 -9.06 -3.23
N ARG A 24 -1.64 -8.69 -1.98
CA ARG A 24 -0.88 -9.17 -0.81
C ARG A 24 -0.89 -10.69 -0.74
N ASP A 25 -2.08 -11.28 -0.77
CA ASP A 25 -2.24 -12.73 -0.61
C ASP A 25 -1.56 -13.50 -1.75
N ARG A 26 -1.60 -12.95 -2.97
CA ARG A 26 -0.85 -13.51 -4.11
C ARG A 26 0.65 -13.50 -3.88
N LEU A 27 1.20 -12.40 -3.36
CA LEU A 27 2.65 -12.28 -3.11
C LEU A 27 3.10 -13.18 -1.96
N VAL A 28 2.33 -13.23 -0.88
CA VAL A 28 2.54 -14.16 0.25
C VAL A 28 2.52 -15.62 -0.24
N ARG A 29 1.56 -15.99 -1.07
CA ARG A 29 1.46 -17.35 -1.62
C ARG A 29 2.67 -17.73 -2.48
N ILE A 30 3.25 -16.79 -3.23
CA ILE A 30 4.38 -17.07 -4.15
C ILE A 30 5.71 -17.10 -3.39
N HIS A 31 5.90 -16.20 -2.42
CA HIS A 31 7.21 -15.92 -1.82
C HIS A 31 7.33 -16.34 -0.35
N GLY A 32 6.25 -16.85 0.26
CA GLY A 32 6.17 -17.03 1.71
C GLY A 32 5.74 -15.75 2.43
N GLU A 33 5.39 -15.86 3.70
CA GLU A 33 4.77 -14.78 4.48
C GLU A 33 5.65 -13.54 4.56
N ASP A 34 6.88 -13.67 5.06
CA ASP A 34 7.77 -12.53 5.28
C ASP A 34 8.18 -11.85 3.96
N LEU A 35 8.70 -12.63 3.01
CA LEU A 35 9.19 -12.09 1.74
C LEU A 35 8.05 -11.58 0.85
N GLY A 36 6.89 -12.24 0.88
CA GLY A 36 5.70 -11.78 0.17
C GLY A 36 5.12 -10.49 0.76
N ALA A 37 5.06 -10.36 2.08
CA ALA A 37 4.67 -9.13 2.75
C ALA A 37 5.62 -7.98 2.42
N PHE A 38 6.93 -8.25 2.41
CA PHE A 38 7.94 -7.27 2.00
C PHE A 38 7.74 -6.81 0.55
N TYR A 39 7.57 -7.73 -0.40
CA TYR A 39 7.30 -7.34 -1.80
C TYR A 39 6.00 -6.58 -1.98
N PHE A 40 4.96 -6.91 -1.21
CA PHE A 40 3.71 -6.16 -1.23
C PHE A 40 3.93 -4.71 -0.75
N LEU A 41 4.69 -4.52 0.33
CA LEU A 41 5.05 -3.19 0.83
C LEU A 41 5.82 -2.38 -0.23
N VAL A 42 6.84 -2.98 -0.85
CA VAL A 42 7.63 -2.33 -1.91
C VAL A 42 6.75 -1.92 -3.08
N MET A 43 5.84 -2.80 -3.52
CA MET A 43 4.89 -2.51 -4.59
C MET A 43 3.96 -1.34 -4.24
N LEU A 44 3.43 -1.29 -3.01
CA LEU A 44 2.60 -0.18 -2.54
C LEU A 44 3.36 1.14 -2.60
N ILE A 45 4.59 1.16 -2.08
CA ILE A 45 5.44 2.34 -2.04
C ILE A 45 5.76 2.84 -3.45
N GLN A 46 6.14 1.94 -4.37
CA GLN A 46 6.38 2.30 -5.76
C GLN A 46 5.13 2.89 -6.43
N THR A 47 3.96 2.30 -6.16
CA THR A 47 2.69 2.77 -6.74
C THR A 47 2.31 4.16 -6.22
N LEU A 48 2.42 4.37 -4.90
CA LEU A 48 2.13 5.66 -4.27
C LEU A 48 3.16 6.72 -4.65
N GLY A 49 4.44 6.36 -4.67
CA GLY A 49 5.55 7.23 -5.05
C GLY A 49 5.44 7.69 -6.50
N LYS A 50 5.19 6.78 -7.46
CA LYS A 50 4.96 7.14 -8.86
C LYS A 50 3.79 8.10 -9.03
N LYS A 51 2.68 7.89 -8.31
CA LYS A 51 1.52 8.78 -8.34
C LYS A 51 1.83 10.15 -7.73
N ALA A 52 2.54 10.21 -6.61
CA ALA A 52 2.94 11.45 -5.97
C ALA A 52 3.91 12.24 -6.85
N LEU A 53 4.92 11.57 -7.42
CA LEU A 53 5.87 12.16 -8.37
C LEU A 53 5.16 12.77 -9.58
N LYS A 54 4.24 12.01 -10.20
CA LYS A 54 3.46 12.51 -11.34
C LYS A 54 2.63 13.76 -11.01
N LYS A 55 2.21 13.91 -9.75
CA LYS A 55 1.45 15.06 -9.26
C LYS A 55 2.32 16.21 -8.74
N GLY A 56 3.64 16.04 -8.69
CA GLY A 56 4.54 17.01 -8.04
C GLY A 56 4.34 17.10 -6.52
N ASP A 57 3.77 16.07 -5.88
CA ASP A 57 3.47 16.05 -4.44
C ASP A 57 4.74 15.70 -3.64
N VAL A 58 5.61 16.69 -3.49
CA VAL A 58 6.91 16.56 -2.80
C VAL A 58 6.73 16.21 -1.31
N GLN A 59 5.66 16.70 -0.67
CA GLN A 59 5.39 16.41 0.74
C GLN A 59 5.09 14.93 0.94
N LYS A 60 4.25 14.35 0.09
CA LYS A 60 3.97 12.91 0.12
C LYS A 60 5.20 12.06 -0.19
N LEU A 61 6.03 12.47 -1.13
CA LEU A 61 7.30 11.79 -1.41
C LEU A 61 8.23 11.79 -0.18
N ARG A 62 8.34 12.93 0.51
CA ARG A 62 9.13 13.05 1.74
C ARG A 62 8.60 12.16 2.86
N ALA A 63 7.29 12.13 3.07
CA ALA A 63 6.66 11.26 4.07
C ALA A 63 6.96 9.77 3.79
N ILE A 64 6.80 9.32 2.54
CA ILE A 64 7.12 7.95 2.14
C ILE A 64 8.59 7.62 2.40
N ALA A 65 9.51 8.52 2.04
CA ALA A 65 10.94 8.32 2.27
C ALA A 65 11.28 8.26 3.77
N HIS A 66 10.64 9.12 4.57
CA HIS A 66 10.82 9.13 6.02
C HIS A 66 10.36 7.82 6.67
N ASP A 67 9.16 7.33 6.31
CA ASP A 67 8.62 6.09 6.86
C ASP A 67 9.48 4.88 6.48
N LEU A 68 9.97 4.83 5.24
CA LEU A 68 10.94 3.83 4.79
C LEU A 68 12.23 3.85 5.61
N ASN A 69 12.79 5.04 5.83
CA ASN A 69 14.01 5.20 6.60
C ASN A 69 13.81 4.77 8.07
N ALA A 70 12.64 5.08 8.66
CA ALA A 70 12.31 4.65 10.01
C ALA A 70 12.23 3.11 10.13
N VAL A 71 11.64 2.44 9.14
CA VAL A 71 11.62 0.97 9.08
C VAL A 71 13.02 0.40 8.92
N TYR A 72 13.83 0.97 8.03
CA TYR A 72 15.21 0.55 7.84
C TYR A 72 16.05 0.70 9.12
N ALA A 73 16.01 1.88 9.74
CA ALA A 73 16.74 2.18 10.98
C ALA A 73 16.37 1.19 12.10
N LYS A 74 15.07 0.90 12.28
CA LYS A 74 14.60 -0.06 13.29
C LYS A 74 15.16 -1.48 13.16
N HIS A 75 15.54 -1.89 11.95
CA HIS A 75 16.02 -3.26 11.68
C HIS A 75 17.54 -3.33 11.42
N THR A 76 18.24 -2.19 11.43
CA THR A 76 19.68 -2.11 11.14
C THR A 76 20.51 -1.43 12.23
N GLN A 77 19.86 -0.81 13.22
CA GLN A 77 20.45 -0.24 14.42
C GLN A 77 20.02 -1.05 15.64
#